data_AF-A0A8T5JJ20-F1
#
_entry.id   AF-A0A8T5JJ20-F1
#
_cell.length_a   1.000
_cell.length_b   1.000
_cell.length_c   1.000
_cell.angle_alpha   90.00
_cell.angle_beta   90.00
_cell.angle_gamma   90.00
#
_symmetry.space_group_name_H-M   'P 1'
#
loop_
_entity.id
_entity.type
_entity.pdbx_description
1 polymer ?
#
loop_
_entity_poly.entity_id
_entity_poly.type
_entity_poly.pdbx_seq_one_letter_code
_entity_poly.pdbx_strand_id
1 'polypeptide(L)'
;MKNPYLDVDKKIVSEIYTSSGIMDNLKVLCDVYGSRFPGTPGDIGSVKYIVEKLTEYGLEASYDTFRIPGWTRGPATLEVTSPIKRSFEVISLPHSVSGEVETELVDLGAGHIDVYE
;
A
#
# COMPACT_ATOMS: atom_id res chain seq x y z
N MET A 1 35.79 -22.57 0.73
CA MET A 1 35.36 -22.94 -0.64
C MET A 1 35.27 -21.66 -1.46
N LYS A 2 35.76 -21.63 -2.70
CA LYS A 2 35.76 -20.41 -3.55
C LYS A 2 34.44 -20.37 -4.33
N ASN A 3 33.74 -19.23 -4.35
CA ASN A 3 32.47 -19.08 -5.06
C ASN A 3 32.67 -19.26 -6.58
N PRO A 4 32.06 -20.27 -7.23
CA PRO A 4 32.22 -20.52 -8.66
C PRO A 4 31.48 -19.50 -9.55
N TYR A 5 30.58 -18.67 -9.00
CA TYR A 5 29.75 -17.71 -9.75
C TYR A 5 30.21 -16.25 -9.60
N LEU A 6 31.38 -16.01 -9.01
CA LEU A 6 31.84 -14.66 -8.64
C LEU A 6 31.78 -13.65 -9.79
N ASP A 7 32.06 -14.06 -11.03
CA ASP A 7 32.03 -13.17 -12.19
C ASP A 7 30.60 -12.84 -12.64
N VAL A 8 29.66 -13.76 -12.48
CA VAL A 8 28.24 -13.52 -12.72
C VAL A 8 27.67 -12.61 -11.65
N ASP A 9 27.99 -12.87 -10.39
CA ASP A 9 27.55 -12.04 -9.26
C ASP A 9 27.98 -10.59 -9.43
N LYS A 10 29.24 -10.35 -9.83
CA LYS A 10 29.75 -9.00 -10.12
C LYS A 10 28.97 -8.31 -11.23
N LYS A 11 28.58 -9.03 -12.29
CA LYS A 11 27.78 -8.47 -13.39
C LYS A 11 26.37 -8.11 -12.93
N ILE A 12 25.72 -8.99 -12.16
CA ILE A 12 24.40 -8.74 -11.59
C ILE A 12 24.42 -7.50 -10.69
N VAL A 13 25.39 -7.42 -9.77
CA VAL A 13 25.55 -6.26 -8.89
C VAL A 13 25.83 -4.99 -9.70
N SER A 14 26.70 -5.06 -10.73
CA SER A 14 26.94 -3.92 -11.62
C SER A 14 25.64 -3.43 -12.24
N GLU A 15 24.85 -4.31 -12.85
CA GLU A 15 23.57 -3.94 -13.49
C GLU A 15 22.61 -3.29 -12.49
N ILE A 16 22.45 -3.86 -11.28
CA ILE A 16 21.60 -3.31 -10.23
C ILE A 16 22.01 -1.87 -9.86
N TYR A 17 23.32 -1.59 -9.81
CA TYR A 17 23.84 -0.27 -9.43
C TYR A 17 23.85 0.74 -10.59
N THR A 18 23.98 0.29 -11.83
CA THR A 18 24.10 1.19 -12.99
C THR A 18 22.79 1.40 -13.75
N SER A 19 21.80 0.54 -13.53
CA SER A 19 20.50 0.61 -14.19
C SER A 19 19.50 1.47 -13.42
N SER A 20 18.67 2.23 -14.15
CA SER A 20 17.53 2.95 -13.58
C SER A 20 16.25 2.12 -13.54
N GLY A 21 16.25 0.92 -14.14
CA GLY A 21 15.02 0.16 -14.40
C GLY A 21 14.16 -0.11 -13.17
N ILE A 22 14.78 -0.39 -12.01
CA ILE A 22 14.05 -0.59 -10.74
C ILE A 22 13.32 0.69 -10.33
N MET A 23 14.01 1.83 -10.38
CA MET A 23 13.43 3.12 -10.00
C MET A 23 12.37 3.57 -11.00
N ASP A 24 12.57 3.32 -12.29
CA ASP A 24 11.58 3.68 -13.31
C ASP A 24 10.32 2.83 -13.21
N ASN A 25 10.45 1.53 -12.92
CA ASN A 25 9.30 0.68 -12.60
C ASN A 25 8.57 1.17 -11.34
N LEU A 26 9.30 1.58 -10.30
CA LEU A 26 8.71 2.14 -9.08
C LEU A 26 7.93 3.42 -9.36
N LYS A 27 8.48 4.33 -10.17
CA LYS A 27 7.77 5.55 -10.60
C LYS A 27 6.49 5.23 -11.33
N VAL A 28 6.47 4.25 -12.24
CA VAL A 28 5.23 3.86 -12.91
C VAL A 28 4.20 3.34 -11.88
N LEU A 29 4.62 2.47 -10.97
CA LEU A 29 3.74 1.95 -9.92
C LEU A 29 3.17 3.07 -9.04
N CYS A 30 3.98 4.04 -8.64
CA CYS A 30 3.58 5.12 -7.74
C CYS A 30 2.87 6.28 -8.43
N ASP A 31 3.35 6.73 -9.59
CA ASP A 31 2.91 7.98 -10.22
C ASP A 31 1.83 7.73 -11.28
N VAL A 32 1.82 6.56 -11.93
CA VAL A 32 0.79 6.19 -12.92
C VAL A 32 -0.37 5.45 -12.26
N TYR A 33 -0.06 4.42 -11.45
CA TYR A 33 -1.12 3.63 -10.80
C TYR A 33 -1.51 4.14 -9.42
N GLY A 34 -0.70 5.00 -8.78
CA GLY A 34 -1.09 5.67 -7.54
C GLY A 34 -1.36 4.70 -6.40
N SER A 35 -2.46 4.96 -5.69
CA SER A 35 -3.00 4.05 -4.67
C SER A 35 -3.48 2.75 -5.32
N ARG A 36 -2.97 1.62 -4.84
CA ARG A 36 -3.27 0.27 -5.35
C ARG A 36 -4.05 -0.53 -4.32
N PHE A 37 -5.03 0.10 -3.68
CA PHE A 37 -5.88 -0.59 -2.71
C PHE A 37 -6.68 -1.70 -3.41
N PRO A 38 -6.83 -2.90 -2.83
CA PRO A 38 -7.45 -4.04 -3.52
C PRO A 38 -8.82 -3.72 -4.11
N GLY A 39 -9.03 -4.08 -5.37
CA GLY A 39 -10.28 -3.83 -6.11
C GLY A 39 -10.43 -2.43 -6.69
N THR A 40 -9.44 -1.54 -6.55
CA THR A 40 -9.43 -0.23 -7.21
C THR A 40 -8.85 -0.29 -8.62
N PRO A 41 -9.07 0.72 -9.49
CA PRO A 41 -8.46 0.76 -10.82
C PRO A 41 -6.93 0.69 -10.80
N GLY A 42 -6.29 1.29 -9.79
CA GLY A 42 -4.83 1.25 -9.61
C GLY A 42 -4.30 -0.15 -9.32
N ASP A 43 -5.05 -0.96 -8.56
CA ASP A 43 -4.71 -2.35 -8.26
C ASP A 43 -4.59 -3.20 -9.54
N ILE A 44 -5.67 -3.37 -10.30
CA ILE A 44 -5.65 -4.18 -11.52
C ILE A 44 -4.70 -3.63 -12.59
N GLY A 45 -4.55 -2.30 -12.67
CA GLY A 45 -3.59 -1.66 -13.57
C GLY A 45 -2.15 -2.08 -13.24
N SER A 46 -1.78 -2.05 -11.95
CA SER A 46 -0.45 -2.43 -11.50
C SER A 46 -0.15 -3.91 -11.67
N VAL A 47 -1.14 -4.79 -11.49
CA VAL A 47 -0.99 -6.24 -11.73
C VAL A 47 -0.65 -6.49 -13.19
N LYS A 48 -1.40 -5.88 -14.12
CA LYS A 48 -1.15 -6.00 -15.56
C LYS A 48 0.23 -5.49 -15.96
N TYR A 49 0.64 -4.36 -15.39
CA TYR A 49 1.98 -3.80 -15.61
C TYR A 49 3.10 -4.74 -15.17
N ILE A 50 2.98 -5.36 -13.99
CA ILE A 50 3.98 -6.31 -13.51
C ILE A 50 4.03 -7.56 -14.41
N VAL A 51 2.87 -8.08 -14.84
CA VAL A 51 2.84 -9.22 -15.78
C VAL A 51 3.52 -8.86 -17.11
N GLU A 52 3.26 -7.66 -17.63
CA GLU A 52 3.96 -7.14 -18.82
C GLU A 52 5.47 -7.07 -18.60
N LYS A 53 5.94 -6.48 -17.49
CA LYS A 53 7.37 -6.40 -17.18
C LYS A 53 8.06 -7.75 -17.00
N LEU A 54 7.41 -8.70 -16.32
CA LEU A 54 7.96 -10.05 -16.21
C LEU A 54 8.04 -10.73 -17.58
N THR A 55 7.04 -10.53 -18.43
CA THR A 55 7.05 -11.05 -19.81
C THR A 55 8.15 -10.41 -20.65
N GLU A 56 8.35 -9.09 -20.55
CA GLU A 56 9.47 -8.38 -21.20
C GLU A 56 10.83 -8.92 -20.77
N TYR A 57 10.96 -9.37 -19.52
CA TYR A 57 12.18 -9.98 -18.98
C TYR A 57 12.36 -11.46 -19.37
N GLY A 58 11.46 -12.00 -20.21
CA GLY A 58 11.54 -13.37 -20.72
C GLY A 58 10.95 -14.42 -19.79
N LEU A 59 10.13 -14.03 -18.81
CA LEU A 59 9.41 -14.95 -17.93
C LEU A 59 8.00 -15.22 -18.46
N GLU A 60 7.52 -16.45 -18.29
CA GLU A 60 6.09 -16.74 -18.46
C GLU A 60 5.32 -16.22 -17.24
N ALA A 61 4.50 -15.19 -17.43
CA ALA A 61 3.78 -14.52 -16.35
C ALA A 61 2.27 -14.46 -16.61
N SER A 62 1.49 -14.67 -15.54
CA SER A 62 0.03 -14.53 -15.52
C SER A 62 -0.43 -14.08 -14.13
N TYR A 63 -1.70 -13.74 -14.00
CA TYR A 63 -2.32 -13.43 -12.71
C TYR A 63 -3.65 -14.15 -12.57
N ASP A 64 -4.00 -14.49 -11.34
CA ASP A 64 -5.28 -15.09 -11.00
C ASP A 64 -6.22 -14.05 -10.38
N THR A 65 -7.52 -14.30 -10.53
CA THR A 65 -8.55 -13.45 -9.93
C THR A 65 -9.25 -14.21 -8.81
N PHE A 66 -9.52 -13.50 -7.72
CA PHE A 66 -10.29 -14.01 -6.60
C PHE A 66 -11.17 -12.90 -6.03
N ARG A 67 -12.21 -13.29 -5.28
CA ARG A 67 -13.16 -12.35 -4.69
C ARG A 67 -12.81 -12.07 -3.23
N ILE A 68 -12.85 -10.80 -2.87
CA ILE A 68 -12.68 -10.31 -1.49
C ILE A 68 -13.79 -9.31 -1.17
N PRO A 69 -14.09 -9.06 0.11
CA PRO A 69 -14.89 -7.91 0.51
C PRO A 69 -14.21 -6.62 0.04
N GLY A 70 -14.86 -5.93 -0.91
CA GLY A 70 -14.40 -4.63 -1.37
C GLY A 70 -14.67 -3.55 -0.33
N TRP A 71 -13.80 -2.55 -0.27
CA TRP A 71 -13.99 -1.38 0.57
C TRP A 71 -13.49 -0.13 -0.15
N THR A 72 -14.29 0.92 -0.13
CA THR A 72 -13.91 2.25 -0.62
C THR A 72 -13.99 3.24 0.53
N ARG A 73 -12.96 4.07 0.62
CA ARG A 73 -12.86 5.10 1.66
C ARG A 73 -13.89 6.20 1.41
N GLY A 74 -14.78 6.41 2.37
CA GLY A 74 -15.66 7.58 2.41
C GLY A 74 -14.96 8.81 2.99
N PRO A 75 -15.64 9.97 3.02
CA PRO A 75 -15.16 11.13 3.76
C PRO A 75 -15.11 10.82 5.26
N ALA A 76 -14.22 11.52 5.98
CA ALA A 76 -14.12 11.43 7.43
C ALA A 76 -13.87 12.83 8.00
N THR A 77 -14.52 13.13 9.11
CA THR A 77 -14.34 14.37 9.87
C THR A 77 -14.23 14.06 11.36
N LEU A 78 -13.39 14.80 12.06
CA LEU A 78 -13.27 14.75 13.51
C LEU A 78 -13.18 16.18 14.05
N GLU A 79 -14.06 16.51 14.98
CA GLU A 79 -14.08 17.79 15.68
C GLU A 79 -14.18 17.56 17.18
N VAL A 80 -13.35 18.28 17.94
CA VAL A 80 -13.54 18.49 19.37
C VAL A 80 -14.43 19.71 19.52
N THR A 81 -15.61 19.53 20.11
CA THR A 81 -16.63 20.58 20.27
C THR A 81 -16.48 21.36 21.59
N SER A 82 -15.84 20.77 22.61
CA SER A 82 -15.65 21.32 23.95
C SER A 82 -14.43 20.68 24.64
N PRO A 83 -13.72 21.39 25.55
CA PRO A 83 -13.87 22.81 25.89
C PRO A 83 -13.26 23.76 24.85
N ILE A 84 -12.49 23.23 23.89
CA ILE A 84 -11.86 23.99 22.81
C ILE A 84 -12.38 23.46 21.48
N LYS A 85 -12.96 24.34 20.67
CA LYS A 85 -13.36 23.98 19.30
C LYS A 85 -12.14 23.76 18.41
N ARG A 86 -11.98 22.55 17.89
CA ARG A 86 -10.86 22.19 17.01
C ARG A 86 -11.22 21.05 16.07
N SER A 87 -10.84 21.19 14.80
CA SER A 87 -10.98 20.12 13.79
C SER A 87 -9.62 19.47 13.47
N PHE A 88 -9.66 18.23 12.99
CA PHE A 88 -8.47 17.44 12.63
C PHE A 88 -8.60 16.84 11.23
N GLU A 89 -7.47 16.76 10.52
CA GLU A 89 -7.37 15.92 9.34
C GLU A 89 -7.35 14.45 9.77
N VAL A 90 -8.34 13.69 9.30
CA VAL A 90 -8.52 12.29 9.66
C VAL A 90 -8.84 11.46 8.43
N ILE A 91 -8.59 10.16 8.55
CA ILE A 91 -8.99 9.16 7.56
C ILE A 91 -9.66 8.00 8.28
N SER A 92 -10.64 7.36 7.65
CA SER A 92 -11.27 6.16 8.22
C SER A 92 -10.29 4.99 8.30
N LEU A 93 -10.47 4.04 9.20
CA LEU A 93 -9.73 2.78 9.09
C LEU A 93 -10.38 1.90 8.00
N PRO A 94 -9.59 1.15 7.21
CA PRO A 94 -10.15 0.23 6.22
C PRO A 94 -11.14 -0.75 6.87
N HIS A 95 -12.27 -0.99 6.19
CA HIS A 95 -13.35 -1.87 6.65
C HIS A 95 -14.16 -1.37 7.88
N SER A 96 -13.93 -0.16 8.38
CA SER A 96 -14.83 0.45 9.35
C SER A 96 -16.22 0.72 8.76
N VAL A 97 -17.24 0.65 9.62
CA VAL A 97 -18.62 1.04 9.28
C VAL A 97 -18.74 2.56 9.20
N SER A 98 -19.65 3.05 8.35
CA SER A 98 -20.02 4.46 8.31
C SER A 98 -20.96 4.81 9.46
N GLY A 99 -20.74 5.95 10.09
CA GLY A 99 -21.63 6.47 11.12
C GLY A 99 -21.18 7.83 11.62
N GLU A 100 -22.02 8.45 12.41
CA GLU A 100 -21.76 9.70 13.13
C GLU A 100 -21.94 9.44 14.63
N VAL A 101 -20.99 9.91 15.43
CA VAL A 101 -21.00 9.75 16.88
C VAL A 101 -20.43 11.02 17.53
N GLU A 102 -21.08 11.47 18.59
CA GLU A 102 -20.58 12.52 19.48
C GLU A 102 -20.46 11.93 20.88
N THR A 103 -19.25 11.93 21.45
CA THR A 103 -18.95 11.32 22.74
C THR A 103 -17.70 11.93 23.36
N GLU A 104 -17.45 11.61 24.63
CA GLU A 104 -16.21 11.97 25.31
C GLU A 104 -15.01 11.21 24.70
N LEU A 105 -13.92 11.94 24.44
CA LEU A 105 -12.67 11.36 24.00
C LEU A 105 -11.88 10.86 25.22
N VAL A 106 -11.61 9.55 25.25
CA VAL A 106 -10.86 8.89 26.33
C VAL A 106 -9.50 8.42 25.81
N ASP A 107 -8.43 8.75 26.53
CA ASP A 107 -7.08 8.25 26.24
C ASP A 107 -6.90 6.86 26.84
N LEU A 108 -6.78 5.85 25.97
CA LEU A 108 -6.58 4.44 26.32
C LEU A 108 -5.12 3.99 26.17
N GLY A 109 -4.18 4.93 26.00
CA GLY A 109 -2.77 4.63 25.78
C GLY A 109 -2.54 3.76 24.54
N ALA A 110 -1.86 2.62 24.71
CA ALA A 110 -1.54 1.72 23.60
C ALA A 110 -2.69 0.80 23.15
N GLY A 111 -3.86 0.86 23.81
CA GLY A 111 -5.00 0.00 23.48
C GLY A 111 -4.79 -1.48 23.83
N HIS A 112 -4.11 -1.77 24.94
CA HIS A 112 -4.00 -3.14 25.47
C HIS A 112 -5.36 -3.63 26.00
N ILE A 113 -5.68 -4.92 25.86
CA ILE A 113 -7.01 -5.44 26.23
C ILE A 113 -7.39 -5.14 27.70
N ASP A 114 -6.42 -5.16 28.60
CA ASP A 114 -6.63 -4.90 30.04
C ASP A 114 -7.01 -3.45 30.38
N VAL A 115 -6.90 -2.51 29.42
CA VAL A 115 -7.33 -1.11 29.63
C VAL A 115 -8.81 -0.88 29.30
N TYR A 116 -9.48 -1.88 28.74
CA TYR A 116 -10.91 -1.83 28.43
C TYR A 116 -11.69 -2.45 29.60
N GLU A 117 -12.76 -1.77 30.03
CA GLU A 117 -13.69 -2.24 31.08
C GLU A 117 -14.72 -3.25 30.56
#